data_AF-A0A093XG29-F1
#
_entry.id   AF-A0A093XG29-F1
#
_cell.length_a   1.000
_cell.length_b   1.000
_cell.length_c   1.000
_cell.angle_alpha   90.00
_cell.angle_beta   90.00
_cell.angle_gamma   90.00
#
_symmetry.space_group_name_H-M   'P 1'
#
loop_
_entity.id
_entity.type
_entity.pdbx_description
1 polymer ?
#
loop_
_entity_poly.entity_id
_entity_poly.type
_entity_poly.pdbx_seq_one_letter_code
_entity_poly.pdbx_strand_id
1 'polypeptide(L)'
;MPTASQPFPFEKDTMAYSRVLSRGLHRVVSVPGPDSASFVSATNAEFASLLKGRPWMPLVAKICDAEHVTGLPMLRQLPEEMIDSSLYDLEFLTAHCATLDRNGHILDLYIGMCEDDFSWAELAESPVFVPGLEACWAFDPFLDGTGSRDNEEAVDSVIDTELHKIEDRHSAGDLLRAWSPPATRLKRSATGITRASSFGSTDSAVSVSKKSKIGHTASCAMSGVEVRDWRAEAV
;
A
#
# COMPACT_ATOMS: atom_id res chain seq x y z
N MET A 1 -3.67 1.14 10.97
CA MET A 1 -2.52 0.22 11.16
C MET A 1 -1.82 0.13 9.81
N PRO A 2 -0.48 0.21 9.74
CA PRO A 2 0.24 0.12 8.46
C PRO A 2 0.08 -1.29 7.88
N THR A 3 -0.85 -1.44 6.95
CA THR A 3 -1.17 -2.72 6.28
C THR A 3 -0.97 -2.63 4.77
N ALA A 4 -0.72 -3.77 4.13
CA ALA A 4 -0.68 -3.85 2.66
C ALA A 4 -2.06 -3.54 2.00
N SER A 5 -3.13 -3.59 2.80
CA SER A 5 -4.51 -3.28 2.43
C SER A 5 -4.92 -1.81 2.67
N GLN A 6 -4.05 -0.98 3.25
CA GLN A 6 -4.38 0.42 3.55
C GLN A 6 -4.47 1.25 2.25
N PRO A 7 -5.59 1.93 1.95
CA PRO A 7 -5.85 2.51 0.62
C PRO A 7 -5.09 3.80 0.31
N PHE A 8 -4.50 4.47 1.29
CA PHE A 8 -3.74 5.71 1.17
C PHE A 8 -2.59 5.74 2.19
N PRO A 9 -1.44 6.39 1.92
CA PRO A 9 -0.44 6.70 2.94
C PRO A 9 -1.02 7.46 4.13
N PHE A 10 -0.29 7.50 5.24
CA PHE A 10 -0.68 8.36 6.36
C PHE A 10 -0.47 9.84 6.00
N GLU A 11 -1.50 10.65 6.21
CA GLU A 11 -1.47 12.09 6.02
C GLU A 11 -0.46 12.75 6.98
N LYS A 12 0.29 13.75 6.49
CA LYS A 12 1.34 14.41 7.28
C LYS A 12 0.73 15.17 8.47
N ASP A 13 1.56 15.45 9.47
CA ASP A 13 1.16 16.05 10.75
C ASP A 13 0.12 15.25 11.58
N THR A 14 -0.20 14.00 11.20
CA THR A 14 -1.05 13.10 12.00
C THR A 14 -0.25 12.31 13.05
N MET A 15 -0.95 11.82 14.09
CA MET A 15 -0.40 10.86 15.07
C MET A 15 0.15 9.59 14.40
N ALA A 16 -0.52 9.09 13.37
CA ALA A 16 -0.10 7.89 12.65
C ALA A 16 1.16 8.11 11.80
N TYR A 17 1.29 9.27 11.13
CA TYR A 17 2.52 9.66 10.43
C TYR A 17 3.68 9.87 11.42
N SER A 18 3.41 10.47 12.58
CA SER A 18 4.40 10.58 13.68
C SER A 18 4.89 9.21 14.17
N ARG A 19 4.00 8.22 14.32
CA ARG A 19 4.37 6.83 14.65
C ARG A 19 5.28 6.23 13.57
N VAL A 20 4.92 6.38 12.30
CA VAL A 20 5.71 5.95 11.11
C VAL A 20 7.11 6.58 11.08
N LEU A 21 7.23 7.90 11.32
CA LEU A 21 8.53 8.59 11.39
C LEU A 21 9.38 8.10 12.56
N SER A 22 8.80 7.98 13.76
CA SER A 22 9.54 7.64 14.99
C SER A 22 10.30 6.31 14.93
N ARG A 23 9.87 5.38 14.05
CA ARG A 23 10.46 4.05 13.84
C ARG A 23 11.08 3.85 12.46
N GLY A 24 11.11 4.90 11.63
CA GLY A 24 11.72 4.85 10.30
C GLY A 24 11.00 3.91 9.35
N LEU A 25 9.67 3.98 9.29
CA LEU A 25 8.88 3.33 8.23
C LEU A 25 8.85 4.18 6.94
N HIS A 26 9.17 5.48 7.04
CA HIS A 26 9.45 6.36 5.91
C HIS A 26 10.95 6.66 5.87
N ARG A 27 11.63 6.37 4.75
CA ARG A 27 13.07 6.57 4.54
C ARG A 27 13.39 6.85 3.07
N VAL A 28 14.51 7.54 2.83
CA VAL A 28 15.14 7.64 1.50
C VAL A 28 16.15 6.49 1.37
N VAL A 29 15.97 5.62 0.37
CA VAL A 29 16.82 4.43 0.16
C VAL A 29 17.77 4.66 -1.01
N SER A 30 19.08 4.49 -0.79
CA SER A 30 20.09 4.59 -1.86
C SER A 30 20.20 3.26 -2.61
N VAL A 31 19.55 3.17 -3.76
CA VAL A 31 19.60 1.98 -4.64
C VAL A 31 20.83 2.07 -5.57
N PRO A 32 21.72 1.07 -5.61
CA PRO A 32 22.99 1.17 -6.34
C PRO A 32 22.92 0.90 -7.85
N GLY A 33 21.79 0.38 -8.35
CA GLY A 33 21.59 0.01 -9.75
C GLY A 33 20.10 -0.10 -10.10
N PRO A 34 19.73 -0.08 -11.40
CA PRO A 34 18.34 -0.10 -11.84
C PRO A 34 17.71 -1.50 -11.84
N ASP A 35 18.47 -2.54 -11.49
CA ASP A 35 18.03 -3.94 -11.49
C ASP A 35 17.31 -4.35 -10.20
N SER A 36 16.50 -5.41 -10.30
CA SER A 36 15.70 -5.92 -9.18
C SER A 36 16.53 -6.43 -8.01
N ALA A 37 17.72 -6.99 -8.24
CA ALA A 37 18.60 -7.42 -7.16
C ALA A 37 19.17 -6.23 -6.37
N SER A 38 19.56 -5.14 -7.05
CA SER A 38 19.95 -3.88 -6.42
C SER A 38 18.82 -3.29 -5.56
N PHE A 39 17.59 -3.21 -6.08
CA PHE A 39 16.44 -2.68 -5.33
C PHE A 39 16.07 -3.55 -4.13
N VAL A 40 15.93 -4.86 -4.33
CA VAL A 40 15.55 -5.80 -3.26
C VAL A 40 16.64 -5.89 -2.19
N SER A 41 17.92 -5.86 -2.57
CA SER A 41 19.04 -5.87 -1.62
C SER A 41 19.09 -4.58 -0.80
N ALA A 42 18.92 -3.41 -1.42
CA ALA A 42 18.90 -2.12 -0.72
C ALA A 42 17.72 -2.04 0.27
N THR A 43 16.50 -2.38 -0.16
CA THR A 43 15.30 -2.36 0.69
C THR A 43 15.40 -3.37 1.84
N ASN A 44 15.89 -4.59 1.59
CA ASN A 44 16.10 -5.59 2.64
C ASN A 44 17.15 -5.17 3.67
N ALA A 45 18.23 -4.51 3.25
CA ALA A 45 19.28 -4.03 4.14
C ALA A 45 18.78 -2.88 5.03
N GLU A 46 18.09 -1.91 4.42
CA GLU A 46 17.61 -0.71 5.10
C GLU A 46 16.51 -1.03 6.12
N PHE A 47 15.49 -1.81 5.72
CA PHE A 47 14.35 -2.16 6.58
C PHE A 47 14.55 -3.46 7.38
N ALA A 48 15.78 -4.00 7.43
CA ALA A 48 16.11 -5.30 8.05
C ALA A 48 15.53 -5.51 9.46
N SER A 49 15.61 -4.49 10.32
CA SER A 49 15.16 -4.53 11.72
C SER A 49 13.63 -4.56 11.88
N LEU A 50 12.89 -4.11 10.87
CA LEU A 50 11.43 -4.11 10.82
C LEU A 50 10.92 -5.38 10.11
N LEU A 51 11.42 -5.65 8.90
CA LEU A 51 11.03 -6.81 8.10
C LEU A 51 11.38 -8.12 8.80
N LYS A 52 12.54 -8.20 9.47
CA LYS A 52 13.03 -9.40 10.18
C LYS A 52 13.13 -10.65 9.30
N GLY A 53 13.27 -10.47 7.98
CA GLY A 53 13.30 -11.54 6.98
C GLY A 53 11.93 -11.99 6.45
N ARG A 54 10.82 -11.36 6.86
CA ARG A 54 9.48 -11.62 6.31
C ARG A 54 9.35 -11.14 4.85
N PRO A 55 8.50 -11.78 4.03
CA PRO A 55 8.28 -11.39 2.63
C PRO A 55 7.48 -10.08 2.52
N TRP A 56 7.88 -9.24 1.58
CA TRP A 56 7.23 -7.97 1.24
C TRP A 56 7.15 -7.76 -0.27
N MET A 57 6.26 -6.86 -0.69
CA MET A 57 6.08 -6.43 -2.07
C MET A 57 6.01 -4.90 -2.13
N PRO A 58 6.44 -4.26 -3.24
CA PRO A 58 6.04 -2.89 -3.53
C PRO A 58 4.53 -2.85 -3.80
N LEU A 59 3.87 -1.79 -3.35
CA LEU A 59 2.45 -1.56 -3.58
C LEU A 59 2.24 -0.79 -4.89
N VAL A 60 1.08 -0.97 -5.51
CA VAL A 60 0.64 -0.17 -6.66
C VAL A 60 0.20 1.21 -6.14
N ALA A 61 1.08 2.21 -6.25
CA ALA A 61 0.74 3.60 -5.98
C ALA A 61 0.23 4.30 -7.26
N LYS A 62 -0.91 4.98 -7.17
CA LYS A 62 -1.42 5.84 -8.26
C LYS A 62 -1.93 7.17 -7.74
N ILE A 63 -1.38 8.27 -8.26
CA ILE A 63 -1.94 9.61 -8.08
C ILE A 63 -3.33 9.64 -8.74
N CYS A 64 -4.24 10.48 -8.25
CA CYS A 64 -5.52 10.68 -8.89
C CYS A 64 -5.36 11.59 -10.11
N ASP A 65 -5.51 11.05 -11.33
CA ASP A 65 -5.40 11.80 -12.60
C ASP A 65 -6.55 12.81 -12.84
N ALA A 66 -7.35 13.12 -11.83
CA ALA A 66 -8.46 14.06 -11.92
C ALA A 66 -7.96 15.51 -11.84
N GLU A 67 -8.42 16.35 -12.78
CA GLU A 67 -8.08 17.77 -12.81
C GLU A 67 -8.37 18.44 -11.46
N HIS A 68 -7.38 19.18 -10.94
CA HIS A 68 -7.39 19.84 -9.63
C HIS A 68 -7.29 18.94 -8.37
N VAL A 69 -7.18 17.61 -8.49
CA VAL A 69 -7.04 16.72 -7.31
C VAL A 69 -5.57 16.45 -6.97
N THR A 70 -4.92 17.41 -6.30
CA THR A 70 -3.66 17.13 -5.58
C THR A 70 -3.97 16.40 -4.28
N GLY A 71 -3.56 15.15 -4.17
CA GLY A 71 -3.82 14.32 -2.98
C GLY A 71 -2.86 13.14 -2.85
N LEU A 72 -2.97 12.43 -1.73
CA LEU A 72 -2.19 11.22 -1.47
C LEU A 72 -2.49 10.14 -2.52
N PRO A 73 -1.48 9.35 -2.95
CA PRO A 73 -1.70 8.28 -3.93
C PRO A 73 -2.61 7.19 -3.36
N MET A 74 -3.47 6.64 -4.23
CA MET A 74 -4.17 5.40 -3.94
C MET A 74 -3.16 4.25 -3.92
N LEU A 75 -3.13 3.48 -2.84
CA LEU A 75 -2.32 2.26 -2.70
C LEU A 75 -3.20 1.02 -2.94
N ARG A 76 -2.60 -0.02 -3.52
CA ARG A 76 -3.17 -1.37 -3.64
C ARG A 76 -2.05 -2.41 -3.56
N GLN A 77 -2.38 -3.62 -3.17
CA GLN A 77 -1.49 -4.77 -3.34
C GLN A 77 -1.22 -5.01 -4.83
N LEU A 78 -0.06 -5.60 -5.16
CA LEU A 78 0.17 -6.14 -6.50
C LEU A 78 -0.74 -7.35 -6.76
N PRO A 79 -1.13 -7.62 -8.01
CA PRO A 79 -1.72 -8.91 -8.39
C PRO A 79 -0.77 -10.07 -8.04
N GLU A 80 -1.30 -11.22 -7.64
CA GLU A 80 -0.50 -12.38 -7.18
C GLU A 80 0.56 -12.80 -8.21
N GLU A 81 0.24 -12.73 -9.50
CA GLU A 81 1.14 -13.04 -10.61
C GLU A 81 2.29 -12.03 -10.82
N MET A 82 2.28 -10.91 -10.09
CA MET A 82 3.30 -9.86 -10.10
C MET A 82 4.10 -9.80 -8.78
N ILE A 83 3.77 -10.64 -7.79
CA ILE A 83 4.51 -10.75 -6.51
C ILE A 83 5.73 -11.69 -6.71
N ASP A 84 6.72 -11.22 -7.46
CA ASP A 84 8.04 -11.84 -7.54
C ASP A 84 9.14 -10.77 -7.44
N SER A 85 9.99 -10.92 -6.42
CA SER A 85 11.20 -10.14 -6.21
C SER A 85 12.13 -10.02 -7.43
N SER A 86 12.11 -10.99 -8.35
CA SER A 86 12.92 -10.95 -9.57
C SER A 86 12.46 -9.85 -10.56
N LEU A 87 11.20 -9.42 -10.47
CA LEU A 87 10.57 -8.44 -11.36
C LEU A 87 10.79 -6.99 -10.91
N TYR A 88 11.20 -6.72 -9.67
CA TYR A 88 11.18 -5.37 -9.07
C TYR A 88 12.33 -4.46 -9.54
N ASP A 89 12.57 -4.39 -10.85
CA ASP A 89 13.52 -3.46 -11.47
C ASP A 89 12.91 -2.06 -11.67
N LEU A 90 13.74 -1.11 -12.11
CA LEU A 90 13.34 0.28 -12.31
C LEU A 90 12.22 0.45 -13.35
N GLU A 91 12.13 -0.39 -14.38
CA GLU A 91 11.09 -0.30 -15.41
C GLU A 91 9.75 -0.77 -14.82
N PHE A 92 9.73 -1.92 -14.15
CA PHE A 92 8.55 -2.44 -13.44
C PHE A 92 8.05 -1.48 -12.36
N LEU A 93 8.95 -0.97 -11.50
CA LEU A 93 8.59 -0.07 -10.41
C LEU A 93 8.00 1.23 -10.94
N THR A 94 8.58 1.80 -12.01
CA THR A 94 8.09 3.01 -12.67
C THR A 94 6.73 2.78 -13.35
N ALA A 95 6.51 1.60 -13.95
CA ALA A 95 5.26 1.27 -14.65
C ALA A 95 4.09 0.90 -13.73
N HIS A 96 4.37 0.42 -12.51
CA HIS A 96 3.36 -0.25 -11.68
C HIS A 96 3.27 0.23 -10.23
N CYS A 97 4.36 0.67 -9.61
CA CYS A 97 4.44 0.82 -8.14
C CYS A 97 4.72 2.24 -7.65
N ALA A 98 5.40 3.07 -8.43
CA ALA A 98 5.87 4.38 -8.02
C ALA A 98 4.87 5.52 -8.27
N THR A 99 4.89 6.53 -7.42
CA THR A 99 4.49 7.89 -7.84
C THR A 99 5.64 8.50 -8.64
N LEU A 100 5.33 9.27 -9.68
CA LEU A 100 6.35 9.85 -10.59
C LEU A 100 6.33 11.38 -10.57
N ASP A 101 7.50 11.99 -10.75
CA ASP A 101 7.65 13.42 -10.98
C ASP A 101 7.25 13.80 -12.42
N ARG A 102 7.28 15.10 -12.72
CA ARG A 102 6.94 15.62 -14.06
C ARG A 102 7.90 15.22 -15.18
N ASN A 103 9.01 14.57 -14.84
CA ASN A 103 10.05 14.10 -15.75
C ASN A 103 10.04 12.56 -15.89
N GLY A 104 9.24 11.84 -15.09
CA GLY A 104 9.16 10.38 -15.05
C GLY A 104 10.07 9.70 -14.02
N HIS A 105 10.71 10.45 -13.11
CA HIS A 105 11.49 9.87 -12.00
C HIS A 105 10.58 9.42 -10.86
N ILE A 106 10.96 8.37 -10.14
CA ILE A 106 10.29 7.94 -8.91
C ILE A 106 10.37 9.03 -7.83
N LEU A 107 9.22 9.41 -7.27
CA LEU A 107 9.10 10.25 -6.08
C LEU A 107 8.98 9.38 -4.82
N ASP A 108 7.89 8.61 -4.74
CA ASP A 108 7.57 7.73 -3.62
C ASP A 108 7.43 6.27 -4.09
N LEU A 109 7.88 5.35 -3.23
CA LEU A 109 7.54 3.94 -3.29
C LEU A 109 7.01 3.52 -1.92
N TYR A 110 6.00 2.65 -1.92
CA TYR A 110 5.44 2.08 -0.70
C TYR A 110 5.61 0.57 -0.75
N ILE A 111 5.98 -0.04 0.38
CA ILE A 111 6.07 -1.50 0.52
C ILE A 111 5.04 -1.99 1.53
N GLY A 112 4.47 -3.17 1.26
CA GLY A 112 3.58 -3.88 2.15
C GLY A 112 4.08 -5.29 2.41
N MET A 113 3.75 -5.82 3.57
CA MET A 113 3.97 -7.22 3.91
C MET A 113 3.11 -8.13 3.01
N CYS A 114 3.59 -9.33 2.69
CA CYS A 114 2.85 -10.26 1.81
C CYS A 114 1.87 -11.17 2.57
N GLU A 115 2.20 -11.58 3.80
CA GLU A 115 1.48 -12.63 4.54
C GLU A 115 0.88 -12.15 5.88
N ASP A 116 1.52 -11.16 6.51
CA ASP A 116 1.12 -10.56 7.79
C ASP A 116 1.00 -9.02 7.68
N ASP A 117 0.87 -8.31 8.80
CA ASP A 117 0.83 -6.85 8.87
C ASP A 117 1.51 -6.36 10.16
N PHE A 118 2.05 -5.13 10.16
CA PHE A 118 2.68 -4.54 11.34
C PHE A 118 1.63 -3.99 12.33
N SER A 119 1.51 -4.62 13.50
CA SER A 119 0.71 -4.05 14.61
C SER A 119 1.39 -2.81 15.21
N TRP A 120 0.61 -1.86 15.73
CA TRP A 120 1.19 -0.69 16.43
C TRP A 120 2.01 -1.08 17.66
N ALA A 121 1.63 -2.16 18.37
CA ALA A 121 2.41 -2.68 19.49
C ALA A 121 3.79 -3.17 19.04
N GLU A 122 3.88 -3.96 17.96
CA GLU A 122 5.16 -4.41 17.40
C GLU A 122 6.05 -3.21 16.97
N LEU A 123 5.43 -2.17 16.42
CA LEU A 123 6.15 -0.95 16.03
C LEU A 123 6.58 -0.11 17.23
N ALA A 124 5.82 -0.07 18.32
CA ALA A 124 6.20 0.59 19.57
C ALA A 124 7.45 -0.06 20.21
N GLU A 125 7.64 -1.36 20.02
CA GLU A 125 8.82 -2.12 20.46
C GLU A 125 10.01 -2.05 19.49
N SER A 126 9.76 -1.69 18.22
CA SER A 126 10.82 -1.57 17.21
C SER A 126 11.80 -0.41 17.50
N PRO A 127 13.05 -0.43 16.99
CA PRO A 127 14.05 0.58 17.32
C PRO A 127 13.58 2.03 17.05
N VAL A 128 13.88 2.94 17.97
CA VAL A 128 13.66 4.37 17.77
C VAL A 128 14.60 4.87 16.67
N PHE A 129 14.03 5.43 15.61
CA PHE A 129 14.75 6.01 14.47
C PHE A 129 14.80 7.54 14.57
N VAL A 130 13.69 8.17 14.98
CA VAL A 130 13.62 9.61 15.29
C VAL A 130 13.20 9.78 16.76
N PRO A 131 14.12 10.18 17.66
CA PRO A 131 13.80 10.49 19.04
C PRO A 131 13.08 11.85 19.16
N GLY A 132 12.36 12.06 20.26
CA GLY A 132 11.54 13.26 20.50
C GLY A 132 10.10 13.14 19.96
N LEU A 133 9.74 12.01 19.35
CA LEU A 133 8.39 11.69 18.89
C LEU A 133 7.65 10.72 19.83
N GLU A 134 8.17 10.44 21.02
CA GLU A 134 7.65 9.41 21.93
C GLU A 134 6.17 9.63 22.31
N ALA A 135 5.73 10.90 22.35
CA ALA A 135 4.34 11.28 22.61
C ALA A 135 3.32 10.71 21.60
N CYS A 136 3.71 10.39 20.35
CA CYS A 136 2.80 9.77 19.39
C CYS A 136 2.41 8.32 19.75
N TRP A 137 3.11 7.71 20.72
CA TRP A 137 2.82 6.37 21.25
C TRP A 137 1.88 6.42 22.47
N ALA A 138 1.32 7.58 22.82
CA ALA A 138 0.13 7.65 23.65
C ALA A 138 -1.04 6.91 22.97
N PHE A 139 -1.94 6.34 23.79
CA PHE A 139 -3.12 5.61 23.33
C PHE A 139 -4.05 6.51 22.50
N ASP A 140 -4.34 6.08 21.28
CA ASP A 140 -5.25 6.75 20.36
C ASP A 140 -6.41 5.80 20.01
N PRO A 141 -7.67 6.12 20.36
CA PRO A 141 -8.82 5.23 20.13
C PRO A 141 -9.07 4.85 18.66
N PHE A 142 -8.59 5.64 17.70
CA PHE A 142 -8.74 5.37 16.27
C PHE A 142 -7.59 4.52 15.71
N LEU A 143 -6.40 4.63 16.29
CA LEU A 143 -5.23 3.85 15.87
C LEU A 143 -5.14 2.50 16.57
N ASP A 144 -5.38 2.48 17.88
CA ASP A 144 -5.20 1.31 18.77
C ASP A 144 -6.51 0.55 19.03
N GLY A 145 -7.65 1.19 18.76
CA GLY A 145 -8.98 0.61 18.93
C GLY A 145 -9.43 0.49 20.40
N THR A 146 -10.69 0.09 20.61
CA THR A 146 -11.28 0.02 21.95
C THR A 146 -10.80 -1.16 22.80
N GLY A 147 -10.18 -2.18 22.20
CA GLY A 147 -9.79 -3.42 22.88
C GLY A 147 -8.55 -3.33 23.77
N SER A 148 -7.77 -2.24 23.70
CA SER A 148 -6.54 -2.09 24.51
C SER A 148 -6.78 -1.80 26.00
N ARG A 149 -8.03 -1.82 26.47
CA ARG A 149 -8.42 -1.49 27.87
C ARG A 149 -9.02 -2.65 28.67
N ASP A 150 -9.09 -3.86 28.11
CA ASP A 150 -9.69 -5.03 28.78
C ASP A 150 -8.85 -5.57 29.98
N ASN A 151 -7.73 -4.92 30.30
CA ASN A 151 -6.98 -5.10 31.54
C ASN A 151 -6.50 -3.74 32.08
N GLU A 152 -7.41 -2.92 32.61
CA GLU A 152 -7.34 -2.33 33.98
C GLU A 152 -8.74 -1.78 34.39
N GLU A 153 -9.29 -2.34 35.47
CA GLU A 153 -10.51 -1.98 36.24
C GLU A 153 -11.82 -1.65 35.50
N ALA A 154 -12.86 -2.46 35.78
CA ALA A 154 -14.23 -2.20 35.35
C ALA A 154 -14.88 -1.10 36.20
N VAL A 155 -15.05 0.09 35.61
CA VAL A 155 -15.89 1.17 36.14
C VAL A 155 -17.14 1.35 35.27
N ASP A 156 -18.30 1.10 35.87
CA ASP A 156 -19.60 1.36 35.25
C ASP A 156 -19.86 2.88 35.22
N SER A 157 -20.00 3.45 34.02
CA SER A 157 -20.42 4.83 33.84
C SER A 157 -21.27 4.99 32.57
N VAL A 158 -22.57 4.76 32.73
CA VAL A 158 -23.59 5.21 31.77
C VAL A 158 -23.48 6.73 31.57
N ILE A 159 -23.07 7.17 30.37
CA ILE A 159 -23.25 8.55 29.91
C ILE A 159 -23.89 8.50 28.53
N ASP A 160 -25.04 9.16 28.41
CA ASP A 160 -25.91 9.15 27.24
C ASP A 160 -25.58 10.31 26.29
N THR A 161 -25.86 10.11 25.00
CA THR A 161 -26.14 11.11 23.94
C THR A 161 -25.65 12.56 24.14
N GLU A 162 -24.44 12.90 23.63
CA GLU A 162 -24.01 14.29 23.31
C GLU A 162 -22.98 14.33 22.13
N LEU A 163 -23.00 13.36 21.20
CA LEU A 163 -22.08 13.33 20.05
C LEU A 163 -22.73 13.89 18.76
N HIS A 164 -22.98 15.21 18.73
CA HIS A 164 -23.48 15.91 17.53
C HIS A 164 -23.02 17.40 17.46
N LYS A 165 -21.69 17.64 17.42
CA LYS A 165 -21.03 18.90 16.98
C LYS A 165 -19.50 18.82 17.03
N ILE A 166 -18.87 18.18 16.04
CA ILE A 166 -17.50 18.52 15.61
C ILE A 166 -17.50 18.54 14.07
N GLU A 167 -16.86 19.58 13.54
CA GLU A 167 -17.03 20.23 12.23
C GLU A 167 -16.81 19.35 10.98
N ASP A 168 -17.49 19.73 9.88
CA ASP A 168 -17.41 19.09 8.55
C ASP A 168 -16.00 19.22 7.91
N ARG A 169 -15.10 18.30 8.22
CA ARG A 169 -13.86 18.07 7.45
C ARG A 169 -13.70 16.59 7.12
N HIS A 170 -14.49 16.10 6.16
CA HIS A 170 -14.34 14.76 5.59
C HIS A 170 -12.99 14.62 4.84
N SER A 171 -11.93 14.22 5.56
CA SER A 171 -10.74 13.65 4.92
C SER A 171 -11.09 12.30 4.26
N ALA A 172 -10.37 11.93 3.20
CA ALA A 172 -10.75 10.84 2.29
C ALA A 172 -10.87 9.46 2.97
N GLY A 173 -10.30 9.27 4.16
CA GLY A 173 -10.41 8.04 4.95
C GLY A 173 -11.82 7.74 5.52
N ASP A 174 -12.68 8.74 5.72
CA ASP A 174 -14.01 8.54 6.36
C ASP A 174 -15.04 7.86 5.42
N LEU A 175 -14.77 7.83 4.11
CA LEU A 175 -15.66 7.25 3.09
C LEU A 175 -15.92 5.74 3.29
N LEU A 176 -15.03 5.02 3.98
CA LEU A 176 -15.20 3.60 4.29
C LEU A 176 -16.42 3.31 5.18
N ARG A 177 -16.90 4.30 5.96
CA ARG A 177 -18.09 4.17 6.80
C ARG A 177 -19.38 3.93 6.00
N ALA A 178 -19.45 4.40 4.76
CA ALA A 178 -20.67 4.38 3.96
C ALA A 178 -21.02 3.02 3.32
N TRP A 179 -20.05 2.09 3.20
CA TRP A 179 -20.18 0.87 2.37
C TRP A 179 -20.20 -0.45 3.16
N SER A 180 -20.43 -0.41 4.47
CA SER A 180 -20.65 -1.62 5.28
C SER A 180 -22.11 -2.09 5.19
N PRO A 181 -22.42 -3.28 4.61
CA PRO A 181 -23.79 -3.79 4.57
C PRO A 181 -24.23 -4.22 5.99
N PRO A 182 -25.46 -3.88 6.44
CA PRO A 182 -25.92 -4.26 7.78
C PRO A 182 -26.03 -5.78 7.90
N ALA A 183 -25.34 -6.35 8.90
CA ALA A 183 -25.14 -7.79 9.12
C ALA A 183 -26.42 -8.53 9.57
N THR A 184 -27.44 -8.55 8.72
CA THR A 184 -28.72 -9.22 8.95
C THR A 184 -28.68 -10.65 8.42
N ARG A 185 -28.98 -11.62 9.28
CA ARG A 185 -28.77 -13.06 9.00
C ARG A 185 -29.84 -13.62 8.05
N LEU A 186 -29.56 -13.68 6.75
CA LEU A 186 -30.39 -14.45 5.81
C LEU A 186 -30.31 -15.96 6.13
N LYS A 187 -31.35 -16.47 6.80
CA LYS A 187 -31.56 -17.91 6.97
C LYS A 187 -31.91 -18.54 5.61
N ARG A 188 -30.97 -19.29 5.02
CA ARG A 188 -31.25 -20.14 3.85
C ARG A 188 -32.27 -21.22 4.24
N SER A 189 -33.41 -21.24 3.56
CA SER A 189 -34.33 -22.40 3.54
C SER A 189 -34.26 -23.01 2.15
N ALA A 190 -34.22 -24.35 2.06
CA ALA A 190 -33.93 -25.06 0.82
C ALA A 190 -34.99 -26.13 0.52
N THR A 191 -35.71 -25.96 -0.60
CA THR A 191 -36.66 -26.94 -1.17
C THR A 191 -36.86 -26.67 -2.67
N GLY A 192 -37.08 -27.73 -3.46
CA GLY A 192 -37.66 -27.64 -4.81
C GLY A 192 -36.71 -28.09 -5.94
N ILE A 193 -36.92 -29.31 -6.44
CA ILE A 193 -36.23 -29.86 -7.62
C ILE A 193 -37.26 -30.09 -8.73
N THR A 194 -37.04 -29.54 -9.94
CA THR A 194 -37.64 -30.10 -11.18
C THR A 194 -36.70 -29.90 -12.38
N ARG A 195 -36.82 -30.78 -13.39
CA ARG A 195 -36.04 -30.82 -14.64
C ARG A 195 -36.81 -30.18 -15.82
N ALA A 196 -36.11 -29.79 -16.90
CA ALA A 196 -36.38 -30.30 -18.26
C ALA A 196 -35.36 -29.79 -19.33
N SER A 197 -34.95 -30.70 -20.25
CA SER A 197 -34.63 -30.56 -21.71
C SER A 197 -34.12 -29.25 -22.38
N SER A 198 -33.48 -29.28 -23.56
CA SER A 198 -32.69 -30.27 -24.35
C SER A 198 -32.26 -29.63 -25.69
N PHE A 199 -31.23 -30.15 -26.35
CA PHE A 199 -30.69 -29.78 -27.70
C PHE A 199 -30.02 -28.39 -27.83
N GLY A 200 -28.98 -28.23 -28.67
CA GLY A 200 -28.35 -29.24 -29.53
C GLY A 200 -27.03 -28.81 -30.22
N SER A 201 -26.50 -29.74 -31.02
CA SER A 201 -25.30 -29.68 -31.89
C SER A 201 -25.43 -28.66 -33.05
N THR A 202 -24.48 -28.36 -33.96
CA THR A 202 -23.11 -28.84 -34.37
C THR A 202 -22.45 -27.70 -35.21
N ASP A 203 -21.22 -27.65 -35.76
CA ASP A 203 -19.97 -28.46 -35.86
C ASP A 203 -18.80 -27.50 -36.28
N SER A 204 -17.54 -27.98 -36.28
CA SER A 204 -16.42 -27.56 -37.17
C SER A 204 -15.84 -26.13 -37.10
N ALA A 205 -14.68 -25.79 -37.70
CA ALA A 205 -13.38 -26.48 -37.93
C ALA A 205 -12.37 -25.49 -38.58
N VAL A 206 -11.06 -25.83 -38.68
CA VAL A 206 -9.98 -25.14 -39.47
C VAL A 206 -9.60 -23.72 -38.95
N SER A 207 -8.38 -23.31 -38.53
CA SER A 207 -6.95 -23.72 -38.63
C SER A 207 -6.07 -22.87 -39.59
N VAL A 208 -4.73 -22.88 -39.38
CA VAL A 208 -3.66 -22.17 -40.13
C VAL A 208 -3.53 -20.63 -39.83
N SER A 209 -2.36 -19.94 -39.88
CA SER A 209 -0.99 -20.14 -39.33
C SER A 209 0.03 -19.12 -39.93
N LYS A 210 1.00 -18.64 -39.12
CA LYS A 210 2.31 -18.01 -39.53
C LYS A 210 2.26 -16.61 -40.21
N LYS A 211 3.36 -15.82 -40.35
CA LYS A 211 4.59 -15.52 -39.55
C LYS A 211 5.44 -14.44 -40.29
N SER A 212 6.20 -13.60 -39.55
CA SER A 212 7.33 -12.71 -40.00
C SER A 212 6.93 -11.41 -40.77
N LYS A 213 7.79 -10.39 -40.99
CA LYS A 213 9.29 -10.33 -40.96
C LYS A 213 9.91 -8.91 -40.74
N ILE A 214 10.83 -8.80 -39.75
CA ILE A 214 12.10 -8.01 -39.65
C ILE A 214 12.21 -6.55 -40.16
N GLY A 215 12.87 -5.65 -39.40
CA GLY A 215 13.65 -4.56 -40.02
C GLY A 215 14.30 -3.43 -39.17
N HIS A 216 15.43 -3.69 -38.47
CA HIS A 216 16.54 -2.74 -38.14
C HIS A 216 16.22 -1.40 -37.40
N THR A 217 17.13 -0.59 -36.84
CA THR A 217 18.62 -0.54 -36.78
C THR A 217 19.07 0.03 -35.40
N ALA A 218 20.35 -0.11 -35.02
CA ALA A 218 20.88 0.38 -33.74
C ALA A 218 21.40 1.84 -33.78
N SER A 219 21.57 2.45 -32.60
CA SER A 219 22.47 3.60 -32.37
C SER A 219 23.06 3.52 -30.97
N CYS A 220 24.32 3.94 -30.80
CA CYS A 220 25.03 3.92 -29.51
C CYS A 220 25.34 5.35 -29.07
N ALA A 221 25.09 5.69 -27.81
CA ALA A 221 25.55 6.94 -27.21
C ALA A 221 25.92 6.70 -25.73
N MET A 222 27.19 6.92 -25.40
CA MET A 222 27.70 6.98 -24.02
C MET A 222 28.08 8.43 -23.71
N SER A 223 27.47 9.04 -22.70
CA SER A 223 27.95 10.31 -22.11
C SER A 223 27.27 10.60 -20.78
N GLY A 224 27.93 11.38 -19.92
CA GLY A 224 27.28 12.11 -18.82
C GLY A 224 27.18 11.37 -17.48
N VAL A 225 28.28 11.34 -16.72
CA VAL A 225 28.18 11.29 -15.25
C VAL A 225 27.97 12.72 -14.77
N GLU A 226 26.71 13.14 -14.60
CA GLU A 226 26.39 14.36 -13.87
C GLU A 226 26.31 14.05 -12.37
N VAL A 227 27.30 14.54 -11.60
CA VAL A 227 27.14 14.69 -10.15
C VAL A 227 26.25 15.91 -9.92
N ARG A 228 25.04 15.71 -9.39
CA ARG A 228 24.13 16.79 -9.02
C ARG A 228 24.10 16.97 -7.49
N ASP A 229 24.58 18.12 -7.04
CA ASP A 229 24.46 18.55 -5.63
C ASP A 229 23.00 18.88 -5.29
N TRP A 230 22.29 17.93 -4.69
CA TRP A 230 20.92 18.15 -4.24
C TRP A 230 20.87 18.84 -2.88
N ARG A 231 20.61 20.15 -2.88
CA ARG A 231 20.01 20.87 -1.75
C ARG A 231 18.50 20.94 -1.94
N ALA A 232 17.71 20.39 -1.00
CA ALA A 232 16.35 20.83 -0.70
C ALA A 232 15.91 20.31 0.68
N GLU A 233 14.82 20.87 1.19
CA GLU A 233 14.26 20.63 2.53
C GLU A 233 13.52 19.28 2.64
N ALA A 234 13.40 18.75 3.86
CA ALA A 234 12.77 17.45 4.13
C ALA A 234 11.27 17.57 4.46
N VAL A 235 10.48 16.57 4.06
CA VAL A 235 9.02 16.48 4.30
C VAL A 235 8.57 15.04 4.50
#